data_AF-A0A9P3I9M2-F1
#
_entry.id   AF-A0A9P3I9M2-F1
#
_cell.length_a   1.000
_cell.length_b   1.000
_cell.length_c   1.000
_cell.angle_alpha   90.00
_cell.angle_beta   90.00
_cell.angle_gamma   90.00
#
_symmetry.space_group_name_H-M   'P 1'
#
loop_
_entity.id
_entity.type
_entity.pdbx_description
1 polymer ?
#
loop_
_entity_poly.entity_id
_entity_poly.type
_entity_poly.pdbx_seq_one_letter_code
_entity_poly.pdbx_strand_id
1 'polypeptide(L)'
;MRKAAHGSESFVFTRRQAFCSLGAILAIMLSLSAVSHHLGRTSGFRAALQGPLPPNSHVADSTPVIGGLLANAQLDEAKPNVITTGDGNPCGELGGSSGTRHGDCVAPCQRRTKAGHCVKELFRLYDEAYAPLWPARVDLLVRSHVSDGFFLLEVLFRSIEQMWPRGLGDVVLVLDEGEDIVRDLVPPWVKVYYEKNYLDLPGKILQQWSYLWADNYTTAPYIAIIDDDVIFNLKVTPGLLFNLTDGKPYVIGSRNTQRNHWLPSTRWLVGQHAYFANFMVQLPFVFPRAVLPKFRDHAGELHQKKFGRSFDKAFKYFAERGPKFERTQIAHTTLGNYMWHFTQDEAEVRTVLW
;
A
#
# COMPACT_ATOMS: atom_id res chain seq x y z
N MET A 1 20.91 25.09 45.12
CA MET A 1 21.57 24.90 43.82
C MET A 1 22.37 23.59 43.85
N ARG A 2 21.83 22.50 43.29
CA ARG A 2 22.56 21.23 43.11
C ARG A 2 22.58 20.93 41.61
N LYS A 3 23.77 20.92 41.00
CA LYS A 3 23.99 20.53 39.61
C LYS A 3 24.01 19.00 39.55
N ALA A 4 23.11 18.40 38.77
CA ALA A 4 23.19 17.01 38.37
C ALA A 4 24.00 16.92 37.07
N ALA A 5 25.04 16.10 37.07
CA ALA A 5 25.85 15.78 35.90
C ALA A 5 25.15 14.66 35.12
N HIS A 6 24.87 14.90 33.83
CA HIS A 6 24.49 13.84 32.89
C HIS A 6 25.75 13.27 32.24
N GLY A 7 26.02 12.00 32.51
CA GLY A 7 26.98 11.20 31.76
C GLY A 7 26.36 10.72 30.45
N SER A 8 27.06 10.95 29.33
CA SER A 8 26.73 10.42 28.02
C SER A 8 27.33 9.02 27.88
N GLU A 9 26.50 7.97 27.85
CA GLU A 9 26.92 6.63 27.44
C GLU A 9 26.86 6.52 25.91
N SER A 10 28.01 6.31 25.29
CA SER A 10 28.14 5.98 23.88
C SER A 10 27.76 4.51 23.64
N PHE A 11 26.65 4.28 22.95
CA PHE A 11 26.25 2.95 22.48
C PHE A 11 27.12 2.53 21.29
N VAL A 12 27.99 1.55 21.49
CA VAL A 12 28.76 0.90 20.41
C VAL A 12 27.95 -0.29 19.90
N PHE A 13 27.32 -0.14 18.73
CA PHE A 13 26.57 -1.20 18.07
C PHE A 13 27.54 -2.12 17.30
N THR A 14 27.62 -3.40 17.67
CA THR A 14 28.55 -4.35 17.04
C THR A 14 27.88 -5.07 15.85
N ARG A 15 28.62 -5.20 14.73
CA ARG A 15 28.22 -5.85 13.46
C ARG A 15 27.62 -7.27 13.57
N ARG A 16 27.68 -7.92 14.74
CA ARG A 16 27.18 -9.29 14.93
C ARG A 16 25.65 -9.40 14.95
N GLN A 17 24.91 -8.38 15.40
CA GLN A 17 23.44 -8.45 15.47
C GLN A 17 22.77 -8.42 14.07
N ALA A 18 23.40 -7.80 13.07
CA ALA A 18 22.86 -7.75 11.71
C ALA A 18 22.88 -9.11 10.98
N PHE A 19 23.78 -10.03 11.36
CA PHE A 19 23.90 -11.34 10.69
C PHE A 19 22.83 -12.35 11.11
N CYS A 20 22.26 -12.22 12.31
CA CYS A 20 21.20 -13.14 12.76
C CYS A 20 19.87 -12.90 12.03
N SER A 21 19.57 -11.65 11.65
CA SER A 21 18.30 -11.28 10.98
C SER A 21 18.25 -11.74 9.52
N LEU A 22 19.39 -11.71 8.81
CA LEU A 22 19.51 -12.16 7.42
C LEU A 22 19.27 -13.68 7.27
N GLY A 23 19.67 -14.48 8.26
CA GLY A 23 19.45 -15.93 8.25
C GLY A 23 17.96 -16.31 8.32
N ALA A 24 17.16 -15.54 9.07
CA ALA A 24 15.72 -15.79 9.20
C ALA A 24 14.96 -15.47 7.90
N ILE A 25 15.33 -14.39 7.20
CA ILE A 25 14.70 -14.00 5.93
C ILE A 25 15.04 -14.99 4.81
N LEU A 26 16.28 -15.49 4.76
CA LEU A 26 16.68 -16.52 3.78
C LEU A 26 15.94 -17.84 4.03
N ALA A 27 15.70 -18.21 5.29
CA ALA A 27 14.92 -19.39 5.65
C ALA A 27 13.45 -19.27 5.24
N ILE A 28 12.84 -18.08 5.35
CA ILE A 28 11.45 -17.83 4.91
C ILE A 28 11.35 -17.90 3.38
N MET A 29 12.30 -17.29 2.66
CA MET A 29 12.36 -17.33 1.19
C MET A 29 12.52 -18.77 0.65
N LEU A 30 13.39 -19.57 1.26
CA LEU A 30 13.59 -20.98 0.88
C LEU A 30 12.37 -21.86 1.21
N SER A 31 11.65 -21.57 2.30
CA SER A 31 10.44 -22.31 2.67
C SER A 31 9.29 -22.07 1.69
N LEU A 32 9.16 -20.85 1.16
CA LEU A 32 8.14 -20.52 0.17
C LEU A 32 8.38 -21.18 -1.19
N SER A 33 9.64 -21.35 -1.60
CA SER A 33 9.98 -22.12 -2.80
C SER A 33 9.67 -23.63 -2.66
N ALA A 34 9.76 -24.19 -1.46
CA ALA A 34 9.45 -25.59 -1.21
C ALA A 34 7.93 -25.88 -1.23
N VAL A 35 7.10 -24.95 -0.73
CA VAL A 35 5.63 -25.09 -0.74
C VAL A 35 5.06 -25.03 -2.17
N SER A 36 5.68 -24.24 -3.06
CA SER A 36 5.25 -24.16 -4.46
C SER A 36 5.49 -25.45 -5.26
N HIS A 37 6.37 -26.34 -4.79
CA HIS A 37 6.61 -27.65 -5.43
C HIS A 37 5.69 -28.77 -4.93
N HIS A 38 4.98 -28.59 -3.81
CA HIS A 38 4.22 -29.67 -3.18
C HIS A 38 2.70 -29.60 -3.39
N LEU A 39 2.16 -28.48 -3.90
CA LEU A 39 0.73 -28.33 -4.17
C LEU A 39 0.26 -28.85 -5.54
N GLY A 40 1.11 -29.59 -6.26
CA GLY A 40 0.81 -30.16 -7.58
C GLY A 40 0.11 -31.52 -7.57
N ARG A 41 -0.22 -32.12 -6.41
CA ARG A 41 -0.87 -33.45 -6.35
C ARG A 41 -1.66 -33.63 -5.05
N THR A 42 -2.98 -33.47 -5.10
CA THR A 42 -3.95 -34.39 -4.47
C THR A 42 -5.37 -34.04 -4.93
N SER A 43 -5.96 -34.95 -5.69
CA SER A 43 -7.39 -35.00 -5.98
C SER A 43 -8.08 -35.97 -5.02
N GLY A 44 -9.18 -35.53 -4.42
CA GLY A 44 -10.21 -36.41 -3.86
C GLY A 44 -10.32 -36.39 -2.35
N PHE A 45 -11.40 -35.80 -1.85
CA PHE A 45 -12.24 -36.42 -0.81
C PHE A 45 -13.58 -35.66 -0.74
N ARG A 46 -14.69 -36.40 -0.85
CA ARG A 46 -16.06 -35.89 -0.75
C ARG A 46 -16.79 -36.67 0.36
N ALA A 47 -17.70 -35.96 1.02
CA ALA A 47 -18.78 -36.41 1.91
C ALA A 47 -18.39 -36.75 3.37
N ALA A 48 -18.90 -35.97 4.32
CA ALA A 48 -20.20 -36.19 4.96
C ALA A 48 -20.39 -35.17 6.09
N LEU A 49 -21.60 -34.62 6.23
CA LEU A 49 -22.33 -34.37 7.49
C LEU A 49 -23.50 -33.41 7.21
N GLN A 50 -24.70 -33.97 7.13
CA GLN A 50 -25.96 -33.24 7.26
C GLN A 50 -26.50 -33.51 8.67
N GLY A 51 -26.95 -32.45 9.33
CA GLY A 51 -27.76 -32.50 10.56
C GLY A 51 -28.67 -31.26 10.61
N PRO A 52 -29.92 -31.38 11.08
CA PRO A 52 -30.94 -30.33 10.90
C PRO A 52 -30.87 -29.27 12.02
N LEU A 53 -31.21 -28.03 11.67
CA LEU A 53 -31.47 -26.95 12.62
C LEU A 53 -32.98 -26.60 12.65
N PRO A 54 -33.51 -26.16 13.81
CA PRO A 54 -34.94 -25.91 14.02
C PRO A 54 -35.39 -24.53 13.48
N PRO A 55 -36.73 -24.30 13.34
CA PRO A 55 -37.27 -23.17 12.58
C PRO A 55 -37.63 -21.93 13.42
N ASN A 56 -37.75 -20.80 12.69
CA ASN A 56 -38.42 -19.52 12.98
C ASN A 56 -37.59 -18.39 13.65
N SER A 57 -37.69 -17.12 13.26
CA SER A 57 -38.33 -16.47 12.11
C SER A 57 -37.95 -14.97 12.03
N HIS A 58 -38.08 -14.41 10.83
CA HIS A 58 -38.22 -12.98 10.45
C HIS A 58 -37.01 -12.03 10.51
N VAL A 59 -36.30 -11.90 9.38
CA VAL A 59 -35.83 -10.60 8.85
C VAL A 59 -35.97 -10.62 7.32
N ALA A 60 -36.34 -9.47 6.77
CA ALA A 60 -36.83 -9.18 5.43
C ALA A 60 -35.93 -9.62 4.27
N ASP A 61 -36.61 -10.01 3.18
CA ASP A 61 -36.10 -10.27 1.85
C ASP A 61 -35.25 -9.11 1.31
N SER A 62 -33.98 -9.40 1.06
CA SER A 62 -33.27 -8.87 -0.10
C SER A 62 -32.34 -9.96 -0.59
N THR A 63 -32.75 -10.64 -1.67
CA THR A 63 -31.97 -11.67 -2.34
C THR A 63 -30.84 -10.99 -3.12
N PRO A 64 -29.56 -11.21 -2.84
CA PRO A 64 -28.53 -10.95 -3.82
C PRO A 64 -28.45 -12.17 -4.74
N VAL A 65 -28.58 -11.90 -6.04
CA VAL A 65 -28.26 -12.85 -7.11
C VAL A 65 -26.81 -13.30 -6.92
N ILE A 66 -26.62 -14.53 -6.44
CA ILE A 66 -25.32 -15.21 -6.41
C ILE A 66 -25.06 -15.70 -7.84
N GLY A 67 -24.42 -14.84 -8.62
CA GLY A 67 -23.75 -15.20 -9.87
C GLY A 67 -22.25 -15.18 -9.63
N GLY A 68 -21.62 -16.35 -9.71
CA GLY A 68 -20.18 -16.49 -9.51
C GLY A 68 -19.37 -15.65 -10.49
N LEU A 69 -18.39 -14.93 -9.96
CA LEU A 69 -17.24 -14.45 -10.72
C LEU A 69 -15.96 -14.79 -9.94
N LEU A 70 -15.57 -16.06 -10.02
CA LEU A 70 -14.22 -16.37 -10.46
C LEU A 70 -14.25 -16.32 -11.99
N ALA A 71 -14.45 -15.12 -12.54
CA ALA A 71 -13.99 -14.88 -13.88
C ALA A 71 -12.49 -14.69 -13.73
N ASN A 72 -11.74 -15.59 -14.34
CA ASN A 72 -10.47 -15.22 -14.92
C ASN A 72 -10.65 -13.83 -15.52
N ALA A 73 -9.91 -12.84 -15.05
CA ALA A 73 -9.54 -11.76 -15.91
C ALA A 73 -8.75 -12.43 -17.05
N GLN A 74 -9.47 -12.87 -18.09
CA GLN A 74 -8.94 -12.75 -19.43
C GLN A 74 -8.59 -11.27 -19.51
N LEU A 75 -7.29 -11.01 -19.33
CA LEU A 75 -6.66 -9.88 -19.96
C LEU A 75 -7.05 -10.02 -21.43
N ASP A 76 -8.11 -9.34 -21.84
CA ASP A 76 -8.21 -8.94 -23.22
C ASP A 76 -6.91 -8.18 -23.46
N GLU A 77 -6.04 -8.81 -24.25
CA GLU A 77 -4.91 -8.13 -24.84
C GLU A 77 -5.49 -6.93 -25.57
N ALA A 78 -5.50 -5.78 -24.91
CA ALA A 78 -5.66 -4.50 -25.56
C ALA A 78 -4.48 -4.39 -26.53
N LYS A 79 -4.69 -4.89 -27.74
CA LYS A 79 -3.78 -4.68 -28.85
C LYS A 79 -3.61 -3.17 -28.94
N PRO A 80 -2.39 -2.63 -28.79
CA PRO A 80 -2.19 -1.21 -28.96
C PRO A 80 -2.71 -0.86 -30.35
N ASN A 81 -3.60 0.14 -30.42
CA ASN A 81 -4.05 0.70 -31.67
C ASN A 81 -2.81 1.13 -32.45
N VAL A 82 -2.47 0.35 -33.47
CA VAL A 82 -1.50 0.73 -34.49
C VAL A 82 -2.12 1.94 -35.18
N ILE A 83 -1.52 3.11 -34.96
CA ILE A 83 -1.77 4.29 -35.78
C ILE A 83 -1.30 3.90 -37.19
N THR A 84 -2.23 3.46 -38.05
CA THR A 84 -1.97 3.29 -39.47
C THR A 84 -1.86 4.67 -40.08
N THR A 85 -0.63 5.19 -40.14
CA THR A 85 -0.30 6.18 -41.15
C THR A 85 -0.39 5.49 -42.50
N GLY A 86 -1.13 6.13 -43.42
CA GLY A 86 -1.42 5.60 -44.74
C GLY A 86 -0.16 5.32 -45.56
N ASP A 87 -0.38 4.46 -46.54
CA ASP A 87 0.45 4.22 -47.73
C ASP A 87 1.85 3.65 -47.49
N GLY A 88 1.93 2.31 -47.55
CA GLY A 88 3.22 1.64 -47.70
C GLY A 88 3.13 0.15 -47.47
N ASN A 89 2.63 -0.59 -48.46
CA ASN A 89 2.72 -2.04 -48.54
C ASN A 89 4.21 -2.46 -48.74
N PRO A 90 4.89 -3.18 -47.81
CA PRO A 90 6.28 -3.56 -48.01
C PRO A 90 6.44 -5.08 -47.90
N CYS A 91 5.56 -5.87 -48.52
CA CYS A 91 5.79 -7.30 -48.70
C CYS A 91 5.20 -7.73 -50.05
N GLY A 92 5.80 -7.22 -51.12
CA GLY A 92 5.56 -7.73 -52.46
C GLY A 92 6.11 -9.15 -52.57
N GLU A 93 5.23 -10.10 -52.87
CA GLU A 93 5.59 -11.39 -53.42
C GLU A 93 6.32 -11.16 -54.74
N LEU A 94 7.62 -11.48 -54.78
CA LEU A 94 8.35 -11.66 -56.02
C LEU A 94 9.03 -13.02 -55.98
N GLY A 95 8.53 -13.93 -56.81
CA GLY A 95 9.28 -15.08 -57.29
C GLY A 95 10.53 -14.59 -58.01
N GLY A 96 11.69 -15.10 -57.60
CA GLY A 96 12.95 -14.69 -58.17
C GLY A 96 14.10 -15.28 -57.40
N SER A 97 14.63 -16.39 -57.92
CA SER A 97 15.88 -17.00 -57.51
C SER A 97 17.03 -15.98 -57.48
N SER A 98 17.58 -15.69 -56.31
CA SER A 98 19.02 -15.60 -56.03
C SER A 98 19.24 -14.87 -54.70
N GLY A 99 20.22 -15.36 -53.94
CA GLY A 99 20.35 -15.10 -52.51
C GLY A 99 20.49 -13.62 -52.11
N THR A 100 19.59 -13.18 -51.24
CA THR A 100 19.81 -12.04 -50.34
C THR A 100 19.21 -12.36 -48.98
N ARG A 101 20.03 -12.21 -47.94
CA ARG A 101 19.77 -12.58 -46.55
C ARG A 101 18.53 -11.85 -46.02
N HIS A 102 17.59 -12.62 -45.47
CA HIS A 102 16.45 -12.10 -44.73
C HIS A 102 16.93 -11.19 -43.60
N GLY A 103 16.44 -9.96 -43.62
CA GLY A 103 16.61 -8.99 -42.55
C GLY A 103 15.80 -9.43 -41.33
N ASP A 104 16.54 -9.90 -40.33
CA ASP A 104 16.09 -10.26 -39.00
C ASP A 104 15.22 -9.17 -38.35
N CYS A 105 13.90 -9.38 -38.30
CA CYS A 105 13.01 -8.78 -37.30
C CYS A 105 13.31 -9.39 -35.92
N VAL A 106 14.53 -9.18 -35.43
CA VAL A 106 14.95 -9.63 -34.11
C VAL A 106 14.36 -8.68 -33.07
N ALA A 107 13.49 -9.22 -32.22
CA ALA A 107 12.97 -8.55 -31.05
C ALA A 107 14.11 -7.88 -30.25
N PRO A 108 13.91 -6.66 -29.69
CA PRO A 108 14.99 -5.83 -29.16
C PRO A 108 15.87 -6.44 -28.04
N CYS A 109 15.49 -7.57 -27.42
CA CYS A 109 16.22 -8.16 -26.29
C CYS A 109 17.22 -9.30 -26.61
N GLN A 110 17.49 -9.67 -27.87
CA GLN A 110 18.36 -10.85 -28.14
C GLN A 110 19.88 -10.59 -28.09
N ARG A 111 20.36 -9.34 -27.98
CA ARG A 111 21.81 -9.06 -27.92
C ARG A 111 22.35 -8.98 -26.50
N ARG A 112 22.69 -10.12 -25.86
CA ARG A 112 23.61 -10.26 -24.68
C ARG A 112 23.57 -9.11 -23.64
N THR A 113 22.46 -8.42 -23.46
CA THR A 113 22.29 -7.45 -22.40
C THR A 113 22.10 -8.25 -21.13
N LYS A 114 22.85 -7.92 -20.08
CA LYS A 114 22.65 -8.51 -18.74
C LYS A 114 21.15 -8.48 -18.46
N ALA A 115 20.53 -9.63 -18.16
CA ALA A 115 19.06 -9.80 -18.09
C ALA A 115 18.33 -8.67 -17.33
N GLY A 116 18.97 -8.07 -16.31
CA GLY A 116 18.43 -6.92 -15.58
C GLY A 116 18.18 -5.65 -16.41
N HIS A 117 18.89 -5.42 -17.52
CA HIS A 117 18.60 -4.30 -18.42
C HIS A 117 17.27 -4.50 -19.16
N CYS A 118 16.93 -5.73 -19.56
CA CYS A 118 15.68 -6.02 -20.27
C CYS A 118 14.47 -5.80 -19.35
N VAL A 119 14.55 -6.16 -18.07
CA VAL A 119 13.45 -5.94 -17.10
C VAL A 119 13.23 -4.46 -16.80
N LYS A 120 14.30 -3.69 -16.57
CA LYS A 120 14.18 -2.24 -16.32
C LYS A 120 13.57 -1.51 -17.51
N GLU A 121 13.95 -1.91 -18.72
CA GLU A 121 13.40 -1.33 -19.94
C GLU A 121 11.92 -1.71 -20.14
N LEU A 122 11.55 -2.97 -19.87
CA LEU A 122 10.16 -3.39 -19.90
C LEU A 122 9.30 -2.57 -18.93
N PHE A 123 9.76 -2.35 -17.70
CA PHE A 123 9.02 -1.54 -16.72
C PHE A 123 8.96 -0.06 -17.09
N ARG A 124 9.98 0.49 -17.76
CA ARG A 124 9.93 1.84 -18.32
C ARG A 124 8.84 1.95 -19.40
N LEU A 125 8.82 1.02 -20.35
CA LEU A 125 7.79 0.97 -21.39
C LEU A 125 6.39 0.79 -20.81
N TYR A 126 6.27 0.00 -19.73
CA TYR A 126 5.03 -0.16 -18.98
C TYR A 126 4.59 1.18 -18.38
N ASP A 127 5.48 1.90 -17.69
CA ASP A 127 5.15 3.21 -17.13
C ASP A 127 4.69 4.21 -18.20
N GLU A 128 5.33 4.23 -19.36
CA GLU A 128 4.94 5.09 -20.49
C GLU A 128 3.58 4.74 -21.07
N ALA A 129 3.28 3.44 -21.20
CA ALA A 129 1.99 2.98 -21.71
C ALA A 129 0.83 3.35 -20.78
N TYR A 130 1.04 3.31 -19.46
CA TYR A 130 0.01 3.62 -18.47
C TYR A 130 -0.01 5.09 -18.04
N ALA A 131 1.00 5.90 -18.39
CA ALA A 131 1.08 7.32 -18.02
C ALA A 131 -0.22 8.11 -18.32
N PRO A 132 -0.87 7.97 -19.50
CA PRO A 132 -2.09 8.71 -19.82
C PRO A 132 -3.34 8.21 -19.07
N LEU A 133 -3.26 7.05 -18.41
CA LEU A 133 -4.39 6.40 -17.75
C LEU A 133 -4.48 6.75 -16.26
N TRP A 134 -3.48 7.42 -15.70
CA TRP A 134 -3.52 7.89 -14.32
C TRP A 134 -4.49 9.08 -14.20
N PRO A 135 -5.53 8.99 -13.35
CA PRO A 135 -6.50 10.07 -13.22
C PRO A 135 -5.88 11.32 -12.57
N ALA A 136 -4.83 11.13 -11.77
CA ALA A 136 -4.13 12.19 -11.09
C ALA A 136 -2.77 11.73 -10.55
N ARG A 137 -1.97 12.70 -10.10
CA ARG A 137 -0.71 12.47 -9.38
C ARG A 137 -0.97 11.81 -8.01
N VAL A 138 -0.15 10.84 -7.64
CA VAL A 138 -0.20 10.15 -6.34
C VAL A 138 1.18 10.13 -5.72
N ASP A 139 1.34 10.79 -4.57
CA ASP A 139 2.57 10.68 -3.80
C ASP A 139 2.50 9.47 -2.86
N LEU A 140 3.58 8.70 -2.82
CA LEU A 140 3.72 7.54 -1.94
C LEU A 140 4.45 7.94 -0.68
N LEU A 141 3.78 7.85 0.47
CA LEU A 141 4.32 8.23 1.76
C LEU A 141 4.61 6.99 2.61
N VAL A 142 5.81 6.97 3.17
CA VAL A 142 6.30 5.98 4.12
C VAL A 142 6.70 6.72 5.39
N ARG A 143 6.25 6.23 6.54
CA ARG A 143 6.72 6.72 7.84
C ARG A 143 7.48 5.59 8.51
N SER A 144 8.74 5.85 8.86
CA SER A 144 9.61 4.87 9.52
C SER A 144 10.29 5.51 10.73
N HIS A 145 10.91 4.67 11.55
CA HIS A 145 11.76 5.06 12.65
C HIS A 145 12.90 4.05 12.82
N VAL A 146 14.04 4.49 13.35
CA VAL A 146 15.30 3.70 13.37
C VAL A 146 15.13 2.34 14.05
N SER A 147 14.27 2.25 15.07
CA SER A 147 14.08 1.01 15.82
C SER A 147 13.35 -0.10 15.07
N ASP A 148 12.58 0.21 14.02
CA ASP A 148 11.81 -0.80 13.27
C ASP A 148 12.64 -1.51 12.19
N GLY A 149 13.95 -1.24 12.15
CA GLY A 149 14.91 -1.98 11.35
C GLY A 149 15.20 -1.29 10.03
N PHE A 150 16.09 -0.30 10.07
CA PHE A 150 16.55 0.48 8.92
C PHE A 150 16.96 -0.35 7.68
N PHE A 151 17.34 -1.61 7.86
CA PHE A 151 17.68 -2.51 6.76
C PHE A 151 16.47 -2.88 5.88
N LEU A 152 15.25 -2.79 6.42
CA LEU A 152 14.01 -2.98 5.67
C LEU A 152 13.80 -1.87 4.64
N LEU A 153 14.20 -0.63 4.96
CA LEU A 153 14.06 0.51 4.06
C LEU A 153 14.82 0.31 2.75
N GLU A 154 16.02 -0.30 2.80
CA GLU A 154 16.77 -0.60 1.59
C GLU A 154 16.00 -1.57 0.68
N VAL A 155 15.41 -2.63 1.24
CA VAL A 155 14.62 -3.62 0.50
C VAL A 155 13.33 -2.97 -0.03
N LEU A 156 12.65 -2.20 0.81
CA LEU A 156 11.45 -1.45 0.44
C LEU A 156 11.71 -0.53 -0.75
N PHE A 157 12.72 0.35 -0.67
CA PHE A 157 12.98 1.32 -1.73
C PHE A 157 13.45 0.66 -3.03
N ARG A 158 14.17 -0.46 -2.97
CA ARG A 158 14.48 -1.26 -4.17
C ARG A 158 13.22 -1.84 -4.82
N SER A 159 12.22 -2.23 -4.02
CA SER A 159 10.94 -2.70 -4.55
C SER A 159 10.12 -1.54 -5.14
N ILE A 160 10.11 -0.37 -4.50
CA ILE A 160 9.47 0.85 -4.99
C ILE A 160 10.10 1.30 -6.31
N GLU A 161 11.43 1.34 -6.42
CA GLU A 161 12.13 1.75 -7.67
C GLU A 161 11.72 0.91 -8.88
N GLN A 162 11.39 -0.36 -8.66
CA GLN A 162 10.99 -1.30 -9.70
C GLN A 162 9.49 -1.25 -9.98
N MET A 163 8.68 -1.23 -8.92
CA MET A 163 7.24 -1.52 -9.01
C MET A 163 6.35 -0.29 -8.91
N TRP A 164 6.81 0.81 -8.35
CA TRP A 164 6.08 2.08 -8.36
C TRP A 164 6.25 2.76 -9.73
N PRO A 165 5.21 3.37 -10.32
CA PRO A 165 5.30 3.94 -11.66
C PRO A 165 6.12 5.23 -11.65
N ARG A 166 7.09 5.33 -12.56
CA ARG A 166 7.89 6.54 -12.71
C ARG A 166 7.02 7.71 -13.14
N GLY A 167 7.16 8.84 -12.45
CA GLY A 167 6.43 10.06 -12.76
C GLY A 167 5.00 10.12 -12.21
N LEU A 168 4.50 9.07 -11.53
CA LEU A 168 3.18 9.11 -10.89
C LEU A 168 3.12 10.14 -9.75
N GLY A 169 4.23 10.32 -9.03
CA GLY A 169 4.35 11.28 -7.94
C GLY A 169 5.67 11.09 -7.19
N ASP A 170 5.85 11.87 -6.13
CA ASP A 170 7.02 11.78 -5.28
C ASP A 170 6.90 10.59 -4.33
N VAL A 171 8.04 10.01 -3.97
CA VAL A 171 8.15 9.08 -2.83
C VAL A 171 8.70 9.86 -1.65
N VAL A 172 7.95 9.82 -0.56
CA VAL A 172 8.18 10.61 0.64
C VAL A 172 8.47 9.67 1.80
N LEU A 173 9.61 9.85 2.45
CA LEU A 173 9.96 9.21 3.71
C LEU A 173 9.89 10.25 4.83
N VAL A 174 9.19 9.92 5.91
CA VAL A 174 9.16 10.71 7.12
C VAL A 174 9.89 9.93 8.22
N LEU A 175 10.84 10.58 8.90
CA LEU A 175 11.69 10.05 9.98
C LEU A 175 11.54 10.90 11.24
N ASP A 176 11.94 10.38 12.40
CA ASP A 176 11.98 11.21 13.61
C ASP A 176 13.13 12.22 13.53
N GLU A 177 12.94 13.40 14.13
CA GLU A 177 14.04 14.35 14.31
C GLU A 177 15.21 13.70 15.09
N GLY A 178 16.42 13.78 14.54
CA GLY A 178 17.62 13.13 15.10
C GLY A 178 17.95 11.75 14.52
N GLU A 179 17.16 11.26 13.56
CA GLU A 179 17.41 9.99 12.85
C GLU A 179 18.11 10.19 11.50
N ASP A 180 18.95 11.21 11.38
CA ASP A 180 19.67 11.56 10.16
C ASP A 180 20.66 10.48 9.71
N ILE A 181 21.10 9.61 10.63
CA ILE A 181 21.95 8.45 10.33
C ILE A 181 21.39 7.51 9.27
N VAL A 182 20.05 7.46 9.09
CA VAL A 182 19.40 6.62 8.08
C VAL A 182 19.51 7.23 6.68
N ARG A 183 19.85 8.52 6.56
CA ARG A 183 19.82 9.25 5.29
C ARG A 183 20.68 8.60 4.21
N ASP A 184 21.83 8.05 4.59
CA ASP A 184 22.78 7.40 3.69
C ASP A 184 22.24 6.10 3.07
N LEU A 185 21.24 5.49 3.69
CA LEU A 185 20.57 4.28 3.22
C LEU A 185 19.37 4.59 2.30
N VAL A 186 18.90 5.83 2.33
CA VAL A 186 17.72 6.28 1.59
C VAL A 186 18.17 6.77 0.22
N PRO A 187 17.60 6.26 -0.88
CA PRO A 187 17.97 6.72 -2.21
C PRO A 187 17.82 8.23 -2.38
N PRO A 188 18.67 8.88 -3.20
CA PRO A 188 18.66 10.33 -3.35
C PRO A 188 17.37 10.88 -3.97
N TRP A 189 16.61 10.05 -4.68
CA TRP A 189 15.32 10.40 -5.29
C TRP A 189 14.14 10.39 -4.31
N VAL A 190 14.31 9.86 -3.09
CA VAL A 190 13.28 9.89 -2.04
C VAL A 190 13.35 11.23 -1.32
N LYS A 191 12.20 11.89 -1.17
CA LYS A 191 12.08 13.11 -0.35
C LYS A 191 12.02 12.73 1.12
N VAL A 192 12.93 13.25 1.93
CA VAL A 192 13.02 12.93 3.37
C VAL A 192 12.57 14.13 4.19
N TYR A 193 11.65 13.91 5.12
CA TYR A 193 11.25 14.86 6.15
C TYR A 193 11.62 14.33 7.53
N TYR A 194 12.05 15.22 8.42
CA TYR A 194 12.28 14.92 9.82
C TYR A 194 11.16 15.56 10.64
N GLU A 195 10.36 14.71 11.27
CA GLU A 195 9.20 15.11 12.06
C GLU A 195 9.58 15.17 13.55
N LYS A 196 9.32 16.31 14.15
CA LYS A 196 9.46 16.47 15.60
C LYS A 196 8.23 15.91 16.31
N ASN A 197 8.47 15.09 17.33
CA ASN A 197 7.43 14.49 18.14
C ASN A 197 6.86 15.47 19.19
N TYR A 198 6.09 16.47 18.75
CA TYR A 198 5.49 17.47 19.64
C TYR A 198 4.47 16.89 20.62
N LEU A 199 3.95 15.69 20.34
CA LEU A 199 2.96 15.03 21.17
C LEU A 199 3.56 14.08 22.20
N ASP A 200 4.89 13.85 22.19
CA ASP A 200 5.57 12.90 23.07
C ASP A 200 4.94 11.49 23.01
N LEU A 201 4.66 11.05 21.78
CA LEU A 201 4.02 9.76 21.50
C LEU A 201 5.07 8.68 21.19
N PRO A 202 4.86 7.41 21.58
CA PRO A 202 5.75 6.32 21.18
C PRO A 202 5.81 6.17 19.65
N GLY A 203 6.94 5.74 19.09
CA GLY A 203 7.20 5.68 17.64
C GLY A 203 6.05 5.10 16.80
N LYS A 204 5.55 3.92 17.14
CA LYS A 204 4.41 3.29 16.43
C LYS A 204 3.10 4.07 16.50
N ILE A 205 2.86 4.83 17.56
CA ILE A 205 1.68 5.69 17.67
C ILE A 205 1.91 7.00 16.91
N LEU A 206 3.10 7.57 17.03
CA LEU A 206 3.49 8.76 16.28
C LEU A 206 3.37 8.50 14.78
N GLN A 207 3.80 7.33 14.31
CA GLN A 207 3.68 6.93 12.91
C GLN A 207 2.24 7.08 12.38
N GLN A 208 1.27 6.66 13.18
CA GLN A 208 -0.15 6.65 12.84
C GLN A 208 -0.74 8.06 12.90
N TRP A 209 -0.23 8.89 13.80
CA TRP A 209 -0.50 10.33 13.81
C TRP A 209 0.05 11.01 12.54
N SER A 210 1.29 10.70 12.13
CA SER A 210 1.92 11.27 10.94
C SER A 210 1.13 10.94 9.67
N TYR A 211 0.58 9.73 9.54
CA TYR A 211 -0.30 9.38 8.41
C TYR A 211 -1.59 10.23 8.39
N LEU A 212 -2.14 10.59 9.54
CA LEU A 212 -3.32 11.46 9.65
C LEU A 212 -2.99 12.95 9.46
N TRP A 213 -1.71 13.28 9.31
CA TRP A 213 -1.16 14.58 8.92
C TRP A 213 -0.35 14.50 7.63
N ALA A 214 -0.58 13.46 6.82
CA ALA A 214 0.21 13.22 5.61
C ALA A 214 0.13 14.36 4.58
N ASP A 215 -0.93 15.18 4.63
CA ASP A 215 -1.09 16.38 3.82
C ASP A 215 -0.06 17.48 4.10
N ASN A 216 0.69 17.41 5.22
CA ASN A 216 1.81 18.32 5.49
C ASN A 216 3.06 18.03 4.64
N TYR A 217 3.17 16.83 4.06
CA TYR A 217 4.37 16.37 3.36
C TYR A 217 4.27 16.41 1.84
N THR A 218 3.06 16.66 1.32
CA THR A 218 2.77 16.59 -0.12
C THR A 218 1.67 17.56 -0.54
N THR A 219 1.76 17.98 -1.80
CA THR A 219 0.72 18.77 -2.49
C THR A 219 -0.09 17.95 -3.49
N ALA A 220 0.23 16.66 -3.66
CA ALA A 220 -0.48 15.78 -4.58
C ALA A 220 -1.98 15.67 -4.21
N PRO A 221 -2.88 15.53 -5.20
CA PRO A 221 -4.31 15.38 -4.94
C PRO A 221 -4.64 14.06 -4.22
N TYR A 222 -3.84 13.02 -4.43
CA TYR A 222 -3.96 11.73 -3.75
C TYR A 222 -2.68 11.39 -3.00
N ILE A 223 -2.86 10.70 -1.88
CA ILE A 223 -1.77 10.17 -1.05
C ILE A 223 -1.95 8.66 -0.99
N ALA A 224 -0.87 7.94 -1.24
CA ALA A 224 -0.72 6.53 -0.97
C ALA A 224 0.10 6.36 0.31
N ILE A 225 -0.40 5.66 1.32
CA ILE A 225 0.39 5.29 2.50
C ILE A 225 0.73 3.80 2.47
N ILE A 226 1.92 3.47 2.96
CA ILE A 226 2.39 2.11 3.21
C ILE A 226 3.18 2.06 4.50
N ASP A 227 3.21 0.90 5.15
CA ASP A 227 4.14 0.65 6.24
C ASP A 227 5.57 0.46 5.71
N ASP A 228 6.55 0.57 6.60
CA ASP A 228 7.98 0.45 6.27
C ASP A 228 8.48 -1.00 6.20
N ASP A 229 7.64 -1.96 6.61
CA ASP A 229 7.89 -3.41 6.59
C ASP A 229 7.23 -4.14 5.41
N VAL A 230 6.89 -3.41 4.34
CA VAL A 230 6.26 -3.96 3.13
C VAL A 230 7.23 -4.08 1.96
N ILE A 231 6.85 -4.90 0.98
CA ILE A 231 7.52 -4.95 -0.33
C ILE A 231 6.49 -4.95 -1.45
N PHE A 232 6.81 -4.28 -2.55
CA PHE A 232 6.03 -4.41 -3.77
C PHE A 232 6.47 -5.66 -4.52
N ASN A 233 5.54 -6.58 -4.74
CA ASN A 233 5.78 -7.81 -5.51
C ASN A 233 5.16 -7.77 -6.92
N LEU A 234 4.36 -6.74 -7.23
CA LEU A 234 3.69 -6.55 -8.51
C LEU A 234 3.86 -5.10 -8.96
N LYS A 235 3.95 -4.90 -10.29
CA LYS A 235 3.98 -3.57 -10.90
C LYS A 235 2.64 -2.88 -10.63
N VAL A 236 2.71 -1.68 -10.09
CA VAL A 236 1.52 -0.88 -9.79
C VAL A 236 0.95 -0.31 -11.08
N THR A 237 -0.37 -0.41 -11.26
CA THR A 237 -1.08 0.03 -12.45
C THR A 237 -2.26 0.93 -12.03
N PRO A 238 -2.76 1.82 -12.92
CA PRO A 238 -3.92 2.65 -12.62
C PRO A 238 -5.12 1.83 -12.15
N GLY A 239 -5.41 0.72 -12.81
CA GLY A 239 -6.56 -0.13 -12.48
C GLY A 239 -6.44 -0.89 -11.16
N LEU A 240 -5.24 -0.93 -10.55
CA LEU A 240 -5.08 -1.46 -9.18
C LEU A 240 -5.45 -0.43 -8.11
N LEU A 241 -5.25 0.86 -8.39
CA LEU A 241 -5.44 1.94 -7.43
C LEU A 241 -6.75 2.70 -7.63
N PHE A 242 -7.28 2.74 -8.86
CA PHE A 242 -8.40 3.59 -9.25
C PHE A 242 -9.46 2.85 -10.06
N ASN A 243 -10.70 3.26 -9.87
CA ASN A 243 -11.75 3.05 -10.87
C ASN A 243 -11.49 3.99 -12.04
N LEU A 244 -11.15 3.41 -13.20
CA LEU A 244 -10.81 4.17 -14.40
C LEU A 244 -12.00 4.86 -15.07
N THR A 245 -13.22 4.58 -14.62
CA THR A 245 -14.45 5.20 -15.15
C THR A 245 -14.68 6.58 -14.53
N ASP A 246 -14.49 6.72 -13.22
CA ASP A 246 -14.78 7.96 -12.48
C ASP A 246 -13.55 8.57 -11.79
N GLY A 247 -12.39 7.92 -11.89
CA GLY A 247 -11.11 8.38 -11.33
C GLY A 247 -11.00 8.23 -9.81
N LYS A 248 -11.94 7.55 -9.15
CA LYS A 248 -11.94 7.40 -7.69
C LYS A 248 -10.95 6.32 -7.24
N PRO A 249 -10.23 6.53 -6.12
CA PRO A 249 -9.36 5.50 -5.59
C PRO A 249 -10.17 4.36 -5.00
N TYR A 250 -9.66 3.14 -5.13
CA TYR A 250 -10.20 1.98 -4.44
C TYR A 250 -9.77 1.98 -2.98
N VAL A 251 -10.74 1.89 -2.08
CA VAL A 251 -10.51 1.72 -0.64
C VAL A 251 -11.06 0.36 -0.24
N ILE A 252 -10.17 -0.62 -0.14
CA ILE A 252 -10.55 -2.02 0.02
C ILE A 252 -10.40 -2.44 1.48
N GLY A 253 -11.49 -2.94 2.07
CA GLY A 253 -11.52 -3.45 3.44
C GLY A 253 -11.96 -4.90 3.52
N SER A 254 -11.64 -5.59 4.62
CA SER A 254 -12.20 -6.90 4.97
C SER A 254 -12.98 -6.83 6.26
N ARG A 255 -14.13 -7.51 6.31
CA ARG A 255 -14.91 -7.68 7.55
C ARG A 255 -14.44 -8.87 8.38
N ASN A 256 -13.61 -9.75 7.81
CA ASN A 256 -13.21 -11.02 8.40
C ASN A 256 -11.75 -11.00 8.86
N THR A 257 -10.86 -10.33 8.14
CA THR A 257 -9.44 -10.22 8.49
C THR A 257 -9.21 -9.29 9.69
N GLN A 258 -8.58 -9.80 10.75
CA GLN A 258 -8.26 -9.05 11.99
C GLN A 258 -9.47 -8.29 12.56
N ARG A 259 -10.63 -8.98 12.54
CA ARG A 259 -11.90 -8.41 12.94
C ARG A 259 -11.80 -7.80 14.35
N ASN A 260 -12.26 -6.55 14.47
CA ASN A 260 -12.33 -5.76 15.70
C ASN A 260 -10.99 -5.33 16.32
N HIS A 261 -9.82 -5.64 15.73
CA HIS A 261 -8.53 -5.25 16.30
C HIS A 261 -8.41 -3.73 16.56
N TRP A 262 -9.05 -2.92 15.71
CA TRP A 262 -9.03 -1.45 15.78
C TRP A 262 -10.40 -0.85 16.02
N LEU A 263 -11.34 -1.67 16.49
CA LEU A 263 -12.71 -1.24 16.73
C LEU A 263 -12.75 -0.03 17.67
N PRO A 264 -12.03 0.00 18.81
CA PRO A 264 -12.23 1.10 19.75
C PRO A 264 -11.49 2.38 19.37
N SER A 265 -10.34 2.29 18.72
CA SER A 265 -9.66 3.47 18.15
C SER A 265 -10.50 4.09 17.02
N THR A 266 -11.06 3.27 16.15
CA THR A 266 -12.00 3.73 15.11
C THR A 266 -13.25 4.35 15.74
N ARG A 267 -13.87 3.70 16.73
CA ARG A 267 -15.04 4.25 17.42
C ARG A 267 -14.74 5.56 18.14
N TRP A 268 -13.54 5.68 18.69
CA TRP A 268 -13.10 6.89 19.36
C TRP A 268 -12.91 8.05 18.38
N LEU A 269 -12.23 7.84 17.26
CA LEU A 269 -11.89 8.93 16.32
C LEU A 269 -13.01 9.24 15.33
N VAL A 270 -13.83 8.24 14.99
CA VAL A 270 -14.85 8.34 13.93
C VAL A 270 -16.28 8.33 14.49
N GLY A 271 -16.51 7.68 15.63
CA GLY A 271 -17.82 7.60 16.29
C GLY A 271 -18.29 6.17 16.57
N GLN A 272 -19.22 5.99 17.52
CA GLN A 272 -19.57 4.68 18.09
C GLN A 272 -20.10 3.65 17.06
N HIS A 273 -20.72 4.12 15.99
CA HIS A 273 -21.29 3.27 14.94
C HIS A 273 -20.35 3.07 13.75
N ALA A 274 -19.16 3.67 13.76
CA ALA A 274 -18.38 3.87 12.56
C ALA A 274 -17.41 2.74 12.19
N TYR A 275 -17.52 1.56 12.82
CA TYR A 275 -16.68 0.43 12.44
C TYR A 275 -17.41 -0.51 11.50
N PHE A 276 -16.89 -0.59 10.28
CA PHE A 276 -17.41 -1.36 9.18
C PHE A 276 -16.47 -2.50 8.78
N ALA A 277 -15.19 -2.19 8.58
CA ALA A 277 -14.18 -3.15 8.10
C ALA A 277 -12.77 -2.80 8.58
N ASN A 278 -11.86 -3.77 8.49
CA ASN A 278 -10.42 -3.53 8.51
C ASN A 278 -9.97 -3.06 7.12
N PHE A 279 -9.27 -1.93 7.03
CA PHE A 279 -8.76 -1.40 5.75
C PHE A 279 -7.24 -1.57 5.58
N MET A 280 -6.58 -2.23 6.52
CA MET A 280 -5.18 -2.64 6.42
C MET A 280 -5.08 -4.03 5.76
N VAL A 281 -5.78 -4.23 4.64
CA VAL A 281 -5.79 -5.51 3.90
C VAL A 281 -5.22 -5.42 2.50
N GLN A 282 -5.10 -4.20 1.98
CA GLN A 282 -4.47 -3.92 0.71
C GLN A 282 -3.60 -2.69 0.84
N LEU A 283 -2.35 -2.83 0.41
CA LEU A 283 -1.40 -1.73 0.32
C LEU A 283 -0.95 -1.56 -1.14
N PRO A 284 -0.67 -0.32 -1.58
CA PRO A 284 -0.81 0.92 -0.81
C PRO A 284 -2.26 1.31 -0.56
N PHE A 285 -2.51 2.00 0.55
CA PHE A 285 -3.81 2.58 0.84
C PHE A 285 -3.88 4.00 0.29
N VAL A 286 -4.72 4.18 -0.74
CA VAL A 286 -4.81 5.43 -1.51
C VAL A 286 -6.07 6.19 -1.14
N PHE A 287 -5.93 7.48 -0.85
CA PHE A 287 -7.05 8.35 -0.52
C PHE A 287 -6.85 9.78 -1.04
N PRO A 288 -7.93 10.54 -1.28
CA PRO A 288 -7.84 11.95 -1.62
C PRO A 288 -7.24 12.74 -0.46
N ARG A 289 -6.26 13.60 -0.73
CA ARG A 289 -5.61 14.44 0.29
C ARG A 289 -6.61 15.31 1.06
N ALA A 290 -7.67 15.76 0.37
CA ALA A 290 -8.72 16.61 0.94
C ALA A 290 -9.53 15.93 2.07
N VAL A 291 -9.48 14.61 2.21
CA VAL A 291 -10.16 13.87 3.29
C VAL A 291 -9.51 14.16 4.64
N LEU A 292 -8.20 14.36 4.71
CA LEU A 292 -7.46 14.50 5.97
C LEU A 292 -7.92 15.68 6.85
N PRO A 293 -8.03 16.94 6.35
CA PRO A 293 -8.57 18.03 7.16
C PRO A 293 -10.01 17.76 7.62
N LYS A 294 -10.88 17.22 6.75
CA LYS A 294 -12.26 16.87 7.10
C LYS A 294 -12.33 15.82 8.21
N PHE A 295 -11.46 14.81 8.14
CA PHE A 295 -11.33 13.78 9.17
C PHE A 295 -10.91 14.39 10.51
N ARG A 296 -9.89 15.25 10.52
CA ARG A 296 -9.41 15.90 11.76
C ARG A 296 -10.48 16.82 12.36
N ASP A 297 -11.20 17.58 11.54
CA ASP A 297 -12.31 18.43 11.97
C ASP A 297 -13.43 17.61 12.61
N HIS A 298 -13.83 16.51 11.96
CA HIS A 298 -14.83 15.57 12.48
C HIS A 298 -14.43 15.00 13.85
N ALA A 299 -13.21 14.47 13.95
CA ALA A 299 -12.69 13.92 15.20
C ALA A 299 -12.59 15.01 16.29
N GLY A 300 -12.20 16.24 15.92
CA GLY A 300 -12.21 17.39 16.81
C GLY A 300 -13.60 17.71 17.35
N GLU A 301 -14.60 17.77 16.48
CA GLU A 301 -16.01 18.02 16.83
C GLU A 301 -16.57 16.95 17.77
N LEU A 302 -16.29 15.68 17.50
CA LEU A 302 -16.72 14.55 18.32
C LEU A 302 -16.28 14.71 19.79
N HIS A 303 -15.10 15.29 20.01
CA HIS A 303 -14.51 15.48 21.34
C HIS A 303 -14.49 16.94 21.81
N GLN A 304 -15.27 17.83 21.17
CA GLN A 304 -15.20 19.27 21.41
C GLN A 304 -15.46 19.66 22.87
N LYS A 305 -16.38 18.96 23.56
CA LYS A 305 -16.71 19.23 24.97
C LYS A 305 -15.50 19.04 25.89
N LYS A 306 -14.54 18.19 25.50
CA LYS A 306 -13.38 17.84 26.31
C LYS A 306 -12.10 18.53 25.84
N PHE A 307 -11.93 18.73 24.53
CA PHE A 307 -10.67 19.20 23.96
C PHE A 307 -10.78 20.45 23.09
N GLY A 308 -11.95 21.10 23.02
CA GLY A 308 -12.12 22.36 22.28
C GLY A 308 -11.83 22.24 20.79
N ARG A 309 -12.32 21.18 20.15
CA ARG A 309 -12.11 20.79 18.74
C ARG A 309 -10.68 20.43 18.33
N SER A 310 -9.75 20.31 19.28
CA SER A 310 -8.38 19.89 18.98
C SER A 310 -8.30 18.38 18.69
N PHE A 311 -8.04 18.03 17.42
CA PHE A 311 -7.74 16.66 16.99
C PHE A 311 -6.55 16.09 17.76
N ASP A 312 -5.42 16.80 17.82
CA ASP A 312 -4.20 16.28 18.46
C ASP A 312 -4.38 15.95 19.94
N LYS A 313 -5.14 16.77 20.68
CA LYS A 313 -5.49 16.48 22.08
C LYS A 313 -6.37 15.23 22.19
N ALA A 314 -7.34 15.07 21.29
CA ALA A 314 -8.21 13.89 21.26
C ALA A 314 -7.45 12.61 20.89
N PHE A 315 -6.54 12.70 19.92
CA PHE A 315 -5.68 11.62 19.47
C PHE A 315 -4.71 11.20 20.59
N LYS A 316 -3.96 12.15 21.15
CA LYS A 316 -3.02 11.92 22.26
C LYS A 316 -3.72 11.33 23.48
N TYR A 317 -4.90 11.84 23.83
CA TYR A 317 -5.67 11.29 24.96
C TYR A 317 -5.99 9.80 24.76
N PHE A 318 -6.39 9.39 23.56
CA PHE A 318 -6.64 7.98 23.27
C PHE A 318 -5.37 7.16 23.25
N ALA A 319 -4.29 7.67 22.66
CA ALA A 319 -3.01 6.97 22.67
C ALA A 319 -2.54 6.63 24.10
N GLU A 320 -2.70 7.56 25.04
CA GLU A 320 -2.26 7.39 26.43
C GLU A 320 -3.23 6.53 27.26
N ARG A 321 -4.53 6.78 27.13
CA ARG A 321 -5.58 6.24 28.02
C ARG A 321 -6.52 5.21 27.38
N GLY A 322 -6.37 4.96 26.09
CA GLY A 322 -7.10 3.92 25.38
C GLY A 322 -6.78 2.52 25.94
N PRO A 323 -7.63 1.52 25.67
CA PRO A 323 -7.44 0.18 26.21
C PRO A 323 -6.08 -0.40 25.78
N LYS A 324 -5.38 -1.04 26.72
CA LYS A 324 -3.95 -1.42 26.54
C LYS A 324 -3.69 -2.35 25.33
N PHE A 325 -4.62 -3.25 25.02
CA PHE A 325 -4.53 -4.14 23.85
C PHE A 325 -4.85 -3.44 22.52
N GLU A 326 -5.38 -2.21 22.57
CA GLU A 326 -5.89 -1.44 21.43
C GLU A 326 -5.06 -0.17 21.19
N ARG A 327 -3.87 -0.07 21.82
CA ARG A 327 -2.86 0.97 21.61
C ARG A 327 -2.16 0.86 20.26
N THR A 328 -2.83 0.34 19.25
CA THR A 328 -2.41 0.42 17.85
C THR A 328 -3.53 1.14 17.14
N GLN A 329 -3.62 2.46 17.27
CA GLN A 329 -4.39 3.23 16.30
C GLN A 329 -3.84 2.88 14.93
N ILE A 330 -4.70 2.55 13.95
CA ILE A 330 -4.22 2.33 12.58
C ILE A 330 -4.91 3.33 11.68
N ALA A 331 -4.11 4.18 11.05
CA ALA A 331 -4.56 5.24 10.15
C ALA A 331 -5.36 4.64 8.99
N HIS A 332 -4.88 3.56 8.38
CA HIS A 332 -5.58 2.79 7.33
C HIS A 332 -7.03 2.48 7.71
N THR A 333 -7.21 1.76 8.82
CA THR A 333 -8.54 1.33 9.28
C THR A 333 -9.39 2.51 9.74
N THR A 334 -8.82 3.47 10.46
CA THR A 334 -9.59 4.62 10.96
C THR A 334 -10.07 5.50 9.79
N LEU A 335 -9.18 5.81 8.85
CA LEU A 335 -9.47 6.65 7.70
C LEU A 335 -10.40 5.94 6.70
N GLY A 336 -10.19 4.65 6.42
CA GLY A 336 -11.08 3.88 5.55
C GLY A 336 -12.50 3.79 6.09
N ASN A 337 -12.66 3.62 7.42
CA ASN A 337 -13.96 3.67 8.07
C ASN A 337 -14.60 5.06 8.03
N TYR A 338 -13.81 6.13 8.22
CA TYR A 338 -14.30 7.50 8.02
C TYR A 338 -14.81 7.72 6.60
N MET A 339 -14.03 7.30 5.60
CA MET A 339 -14.41 7.46 4.19
C MET A 339 -15.68 6.66 3.85
N TRP A 340 -15.80 5.44 4.38
CA TRP A 340 -17.01 4.65 4.25
C TRP A 340 -18.25 5.37 4.81
N HIS A 341 -18.13 6.10 5.91
CA HIS A 341 -19.30 6.71 6.56
C HIS A 341 -19.60 8.13 6.08
N PHE A 342 -18.60 8.90 5.66
CA PHE A 342 -18.73 10.36 5.49
C PHE A 342 -18.30 10.88 4.12
N THR A 343 -17.55 10.12 3.33
CA THR A 343 -17.01 10.59 2.03
C THR A 343 -17.06 9.51 0.95
N GLN A 344 -18.17 8.77 0.86
CA GLN A 344 -18.36 7.71 -0.15
C GLN A 344 -18.33 8.25 -1.60
N ASP A 345 -18.58 9.54 -1.77
CA ASP A 345 -18.49 10.23 -3.03
C ASP A 345 -17.04 10.44 -3.49
N GLU A 346 -16.07 10.45 -2.57
CA GLU A 346 -14.65 10.72 -2.87
C GLU A 346 -13.81 9.47 -3.17
N ALA A 347 -14.29 8.28 -2.84
CA ALA A 347 -13.59 7.03 -3.08
C ALA A 347 -14.55 5.86 -3.30
N GLU A 348 -14.11 4.86 -4.08
CA GLU A 348 -14.87 3.63 -4.22
C GLU A 348 -14.47 2.65 -3.13
N VAL A 349 -15.27 2.62 -2.07
CA VAL A 349 -15.04 1.73 -0.94
C VAL A 349 -15.64 0.35 -1.19
N ARG A 350 -14.82 -0.69 -1.15
CA ARG A 350 -15.24 -2.08 -1.39
C ARG A 350 -14.89 -2.96 -0.20
N THR A 351 -15.68 -4.02 -0.01
CA THR A 351 -15.33 -5.08 0.95
C THR A 351 -15.04 -6.39 0.27
N VAL A 352 -14.02 -7.08 0.76
CA VAL A 352 -13.72 -8.46 0.40
C VAL A 352 -14.09 -9.42 1.53
N LEU A 353 -14.41 -10.67 1.17
CA LEU A 353 -14.89 -11.68 2.11
C LEU A 353 -13.79 -12.54 2.75
N TRP A 354 -12.51 -12.32 2.42
CA TRP A 354 -11.40 -13.11 2.95
C TRP A 354 -11.16 -12.88 4.44
#